data_AF-A0A9B0X3Q2-F1
#
_entry.id   AF-A0A9B0X3Q2-F1
#
_cell.length_a   1.000
_cell.length_b   1.000
_cell.length_c   1.000
_cell.angle_alpha   90.00
_cell.angle_beta   90.00
_cell.angle_gamma   90.00
#
_symmetry.space_group_name_H-M   'P 1'
#
loop_
_entity.id
_entity.type
_entity.pdbx_description
1 polymer ?
#
loop_
_entity_poly.entity_id
_entity_poly.type
_entity_poly.pdbx_seq_one_letter_code
_entity_poly.pdbx_strand_id
1 'polypeptide(L)' 'IPLADYYIIAGVIYQAPDLGSVINSRVLTAVHGIQSAFDEAMSYCRYHPSKGYWWHFKDHEEQGR' A
#
# COMPACT_ATOMS: atom_id res chain seq x y z
N ILE A 1 -37.04 -8.54 8.32
CA ILE A 1 -35.61 -8.21 8.37
C ILE A 1 -35.24 -7.61 7.01
N PRO A 2 -34.70 -6.38 6.94
CA PRO A 2 -34.28 -5.80 5.65
C PRO A 2 -33.14 -6.64 5.04
N LEU A 3 -33.19 -6.84 3.72
CA LEU A 3 -32.28 -7.74 3.00
C LEU A 3 -31.07 -7.01 2.39
N ALA A 4 -31.24 -5.74 2.00
CA ALA A 4 -30.19 -4.91 1.42
C ALA A 4 -30.63 -3.44 1.38
N ASP A 5 -29.66 -2.53 1.40
CA ASP A 5 -29.86 -1.09 1.26
C ASP A 5 -29.46 -0.62 -0.14
N TYR A 6 -30.20 0.37 -0.68
CA TYR A 6 -29.97 0.95 -1.99
C TYR A 6 -30.05 2.48 -1.94
N TYR A 7 -29.21 3.15 -2.72
CA TYR A 7 -29.19 4.61 -2.85
C TYR A 7 -29.49 5.03 -4.29
N ILE A 8 -30.26 6.11 -4.47
CA ILE A 8 -30.53 6.71 -5.78
C ILE A 8 -29.68 7.96 -5.91
N ILE A 9 -28.76 7.97 -6.88
CA ILE A 9 -27.86 9.10 -7.14
C ILE A 9 -28.03 9.48 -8.61
N ALA A 10 -28.46 10.71 -8.87
CA ALA A 10 -28.70 11.23 -10.23
C ALA A 10 -29.62 10.34 -11.10
N GLY A 11 -30.64 9.72 -10.49
CA GLY A 11 -31.56 8.82 -11.19
C GLY A 11 -31.02 7.39 -11.43
N VAL A 12 -29.81 7.09 -10.97
CA VAL A 12 -29.19 5.75 -11.03
C VAL A 12 -29.25 5.08 -9.66
N ILE A 13 -29.59 3.79 -9.64
CA ILE A 13 -29.71 2.98 -8.42
C ILE A 13 -28.38 2.28 -8.16
N TYR A 14 -27.84 2.45 -6.95
CA TYR A 14 -26.64 1.77 -6.47
C TYR A 14 -26.96 0.93 -5.24
N GLN A 15 -26.47 -0.31 -5.20
CA GLN A 15 -26.51 -1.13 -4.00
C GLN A 15 -25.47 -0.61 -3.00
N ALA A 16 -25.89 -0.42 -1.74
CA ALA A 16 -24.96 -0.08 -0.69
C ALA A 16 -23.98 -1.25 -0.49
N PRO A 17 -22.66 -1.01 -0.53
CA PRO A 17 -21.70 -2.05 -0.25
C PRO A 17 -21.74 -2.43 1.24
N ASP A 18 -21.43 -3.69 1.55
CA ASP A 18 -21.23 -4.12 2.93
C ASP A 18 -20.09 -3.31 3.57
N LEU A 19 -20.37 -2.66 4.71
CA LEU A 19 -19.43 -1.77 5.37
C LEU A 19 -18.17 -2.52 5.83
N GLY A 20 -18.31 -3.78 6.26
CA GLY A 20 -17.19 -4.63 6.63
C GLY A 20 -16.23 -4.85 5.46
N SER A 21 -16.78 -5.15 4.28
CA SER A 21 -16.00 -5.29 3.04
C SER A 21 -15.29 -3.99 2.62
N VAL A 22 -15.95 -2.84 2.77
CA VAL A 22 -15.33 -1.53 2.46
C VAL A 22 -14.17 -1.23 3.40
N ILE A 23 -14.33 -1.47 4.70
CA ILE A 23 -13.25 -1.23 5.66
C ILE A 23 -12.09 -2.19 5.42
N ASN A 24 -12.38 -3.48 5.24
CA ASN A 24 -11.36 -4.50 5.03
C ASN A 24 -10.51 -4.21 3.79
N SER A 25 -11.15 -3.87 2.66
CA SER A 25 -10.44 -3.52 1.43
C SER A 25 -9.54 -2.29 1.59
N ARG A 26 -9.98 -1.26 2.31
CA ARG A 26 -9.18 -0.06 2.59
C ARG A 26 -7.97 -0.37 3.49
N VAL A 27 -8.18 -1.13 4.56
CA VAL A 27 -7.09 -1.54 5.47
C VAL A 27 -6.08 -2.40 4.73
N LEU A 28 -6.52 -3.39 3.97
CA LEU A 28 -5.64 -4.24 3.17
C LEU A 28 -4.79 -3.42 2.19
N THR A 29 -5.41 -2.47 1.49
CA THR A 29 -4.70 -1.59 0.54
C THR A 29 -3.66 -0.75 1.25
N ALA A 30 -3.98 -0.19 2.44
CA ALA A 30 -3.03 0.59 3.22
C ALA A 30 -1.84 -0.25 3.71
N VAL A 31 -2.12 -1.44 4.26
CA VAL A 31 -1.07 -2.37 4.72
C VAL A 31 -0.18 -2.80 3.57
N HIS A 32 -0.77 -3.13 2.42
CA HIS A 32 -0.02 -3.48 1.23
C HIS A 32 0.89 -2.33 0.77
N GLY A 33 0.40 -1.09 0.76
CA GLY A 33 1.22 0.08 0.43
C GLY A 33 2.40 0.26 1.38
N ILE A 34 2.19 0.06 2.68
CA ILE A 34 3.26 0.12 3.69
C ILE A 34 4.28 -0.99 3.44
N GLN A 35 3.83 -2.23 3.24
CA GLN A 35 4.70 -3.36 2.99
C GLN A 35 5.60 -3.11 1.77
N SER A 36 5.01 -2.71 0.64
CA SER A 36 5.78 -2.41 -0.58
C SER A 36 6.83 -1.31 -0.36
N ALA A 37 6.49 -0.24 0.38
CA ALA A 37 7.43 0.82 0.69
C ALA A 37 8.57 0.34 1.60
N PHE A 38 8.30 -0.54 2.56
CA PHE A 38 9.33 -1.14 3.39
C PHE A 38 10.23 -2.09 2.61
N ASP A 39 9.66 -2.93 1.74
CA ASP A 39 10.44 -3.85 0.91
C ASP A 39 11.39 -3.07 -0.02
N GLU A 40 10.91 -1.98 -0.59
CA GLU A 40 11.74 -1.06 -1.39
C GLU A 40 12.83 -0.41 -0.52
N ALA A 41 12.48 0.21 0.61
CA ALA A 41 13.46 0.88 1.47
C ALA A 41 14.52 -0.08 2.03
N MET A 42 14.11 -1.28 2.46
CA MET A 42 15.03 -2.32 2.95
C MET A 42 15.99 -2.78 1.86
N SER A 43 15.56 -2.80 0.59
CA SER A 43 16.42 -3.19 -0.52
C SER A 43 17.66 -2.28 -0.66
N TYR A 44 17.56 -1.01 -0.25
CA TYR A 44 18.63 -0.02 -0.25
C TYR A 44 19.44 0.02 1.07
N CYS A 45 18.92 -0.55 2.15
CA CYS A 45 19.60 -0.56 3.44
C CYS A 45 20.71 -1.62 3.46
N ARG A 46 21.90 -1.25 3.93
CA ARG A 46 23.04 -2.15 4.14
C ARG A 46 23.58 -1.97 5.55
N TYR A 47 24.08 -3.05 6.13
CA TYR A 47 24.62 -3.07 7.49
C TYR A 47 26.00 -3.74 7.53
N HIS A 48 26.94 -3.13 8.25
CA HIS A 48 28.22 -3.74 8.61
C HIS A 48 28.52 -3.48 10.08
N PRO A 49 28.92 -4.50 10.87
CA PRO A 49 29.13 -4.36 12.31
C PRO A 49 30.07 -3.22 12.74
N SER A 50 31.09 -2.89 11.93
CA SER A 50 32.01 -1.79 12.23
C SER A 50 31.61 -0.41 11.68
N LYS A 51 30.74 -0.35 10.67
CA LYS A 51 30.35 0.92 10.01
C LYS A 51 28.91 1.32 10.34
N GLY A 52 28.11 0.42 10.88
CA GLY A 52 26.68 0.62 11.12
C GLY A 52 25.84 0.48 9.86
N TYR A 53 24.71 1.19 9.84
CA TYR A 53 23.78 1.22 8.71
C TYR A 53 24.15 2.32 7.72
N TRP A 54 24.04 2.03 6.43
CA TRP A 54 24.11 3.03 5.36
C TRP A 54 23.14 2.69 4.23
N TRP A 55 22.84 3.70 3.42
CA TRP A 55 21.97 3.58 2.26
C TRP A 55 22.82 3.40 1.01
N HIS A 56 22.46 2.43 0.17
CA HIS A 56 23.09 2.19 -1.11
C HIS A 56 22.01 2.14 -2.19
N PHE A 57 21.89 3.24 -2.92
CA PHE A 57 20.99 3.39 -4.06
C PHE A 57 21.70 2.88 -5.31
N LYS A 58 21.02 2.06 -6.10
CA LYS A 58 21.59 1.45 -7.31
C LYS A 58 21.92 2.46 -8.42
N ASP A 59 21.33 3.66 -8.39
CA ASP A 59 21.38 4.63 -9.49
C ASP A 59 22.74 5.34 -9.70
N HIS A 60 23.69 5.21 -8.76
CA HIS A 60 24.98 5.90 -8.85
C HIS A 60 26.14 5.06 -9.42
N GLU A 61 25.95 3.80 -9.78
CA GLU A 61 27.02 2.96 -10.35
C GLU A 61 26.98 2.82 -11.88
N GLU A 62 25.86 3.13 -12.55
CA GLU A 62 25.72 2.95 -14.01
C GLU A 62 26.01 4.21 -14.86
N GLN A 63 26.12 5.41 -14.27
CA GLN A 63 26.48 6.65 -15.00
C GLN A 63 27.99 6.92 -15.13
N GLY A 64 28.83 5.95 -14.72
CA GLY A 64 30.29 6.08 -14.68
C GLY A 64 31.05 5.13 -15.61
N ARG A 65 30.47 4.72 -16.75
CA ARG A 65 31.18 3.92 -17.76
C ARG A 65 30.98 4.46 -19.17
#